data_AF-A0A9X0WP70-F1
#
_entry.id   AF-A0A9X0WP70-F1
#
_cell.length_a   1.000
_cell.length_b   1.000
_cell.length_c   1.000
_cell.angle_alpha   90.00
_cell.angle_beta   90.00
_cell.angle_gamma   90.00
#
_symmetry.space_group_name_H-M   'P 1'
#
loop_
_entity.id
_entity.type
_entity.pdbx_description
1 polymer ?
#
loop_
_entity_poly.entity_id
_entity_poly.type
_entity_poly.pdbx_seq_one_letter_code
_entity_poly.pdbx_strand_id
1 'polypeptide(L)'
;MDKVQIKSSPIEAQAAIGELLGLDVSQKENKQVEFSYSSGITGMENGKEVTNQMLEAVGKFSEAVLIQANKFPQIAETMEKRDIEQAQRWRS
;
A
#
# COMPACT_ATOMS: atom_id res chain seq x y z
N MET A 1 21.33 -13.84 27.74
CA MET A 1 21.02 -14.19 26.34
C MET A 1 19.73 -13.47 25.99
N ASP A 2 19.84 -12.30 25.38
CA ASP A 2 18.68 -11.52 24.94
C ASP A 2 18.03 -12.19 23.74
N LYS A 3 16.70 -12.38 23.79
CA LYS A 3 15.91 -12.99 22.71
C LYS A 3 15.90 -12.03 21.51
N VAL A 4 16.61 -12.39 20.44
CA VAL A 4 16.65 -11.59 19.21
C VAL A 4 15.39 -11.86 18.38
N GLN A 5 14.64 -10.79 18.09
CA GLN A 5 13.30 -10.84 17.50
C GLN A 5 13.37 -10.58 15.99
N ILE A 6 12.74 -11.46 15.19
CA ILE A 6 12.60 -11.29 13.74
C ILE A 6 11.67 -10.09 13.48
N LYS A 7 12.08 -9.15 12.63
CA LYS A 7 11.29 -7.97 12.25
C LYS A 7 11.04 -7.96 10.74
N SER A 8 9.79 -8.16 10.33
CA SER A 8 9.28 -7.85 8.99
C SER A 8 8.35 -6.63 9.07
N SER A 9 8.25 -5.82 8.02
CA SER A 9 7.42 -4.60 8.04
C SER A 9 6.58 -4.45 6.76
N PRO A 10 5.25 -4.46 6.86
CA PRO A 10 4.34 -4.40 5.71
C PRO A 10 4.07 -2.97 5.19
N ILE A 11 5.02 -2.03 5.29
CA ILE A 11 4.75 -0.58 5.19
C ILE A 11 4.09 -0.14 3.88
N GLU A 12 4.50 -0.65 2.72
CA GLU A 12 3.88 -0.21 1.45
C GLU A 12 2.41 -0.65 1.38
N ALA A 13 2.13 -1.89 1.79
CA ALA A 13 0.76 -2.36 1.94
C ALA A 13 0.01 -1.58 3.04
N GLN A 14 0.69 -1.24 4.13
CA GLN A 14 0.12 -0.54 5.28
C GLN A 14 -0.09 0.96 5.02
N ALA A 15 0.66 1.57 4.09
CA ALA A 15 0.51 2.94 3.63
C ALA A 15 -0.66 3.05 2.66
N ALA A 16 -0.79 2.09 1.73
CA ALA A 16 -1.97 2.01 0.88
C ALA A 16 -3.26 1.69 1.68
N ILE A 17 -3.18 0.79 2.67
CA ILE A 17 -4.27 0.57 3.65
C ILE A 17 -4.50 1.82 4.50
N GLY A 18 -3.43 2.52 4.87
CA GLY A 18 -3.46 3.72 5.68
C GLY A 18 -4.13 4.89 4.99
N GLU A 19 -3.91 5.10 3.70
CA GLU A 19 -4.65 6.08 2.91
C GLU A 19 -6.13 5.68 2.77
N LEU A 20 -6.42 4.37 2.67
CA LEU A 20 -7.78 3.82 2.67
C LEU A 20 -8.51 3.97 4.02
N LEU A 21 -7.78 3.95 5.15
CA LEU A 21 -8.33 3.96 6.52
C LEU A 21 -8.03 5.24 7.32
N GLY A 22 -7.29 6.21 6.76
CA GLY A 22 -6.82 7.43 7.43
C GLY A 22 -5.65 7.26 8.41
N LEU A 23 -4.82 6.22 8.29
CA LEU A 23 -3.65 5.94 9.14
C LEU A 23 -2.32 6.38 8.47
N ASP A 24 -1.57 7.27 9.12
CA ASP A 24 -0.26 7.73 8.63
C ASP A 24 0.87 6.79 9.10
N VAL A 25 1.54 6.14 8.14
CA VAL A 25 2.69 5.26 8.36
C VAL A 25 3.99 5.81 7.76
N SER A 26 4.02 7.09 7.37
CA SER A 26 5.15 7.76 6.72
C SER A 26 6.44 7.73 7.55
N GLN A 27 6.35 7.53 8.88
CA GLN A 27 7.51 7.45 9.78
C GLN A 27 8.11 6.04 9.94
N LYS A 28 7.66 5.05 9.17
CA LYS A 28 8.22 3.69 9.23
C LYS A 28 9.01 3.40 7.95
N GLU A 29 10.33 3.24 8.07
CA GLU A 29 11.26 3.23 6.91
C GLU A 29 11.68 1.84 6.42
N ASN A 30 11.33 0.74 7.10
CA ASN A 30 11.86 -0.58 6.72
C ASN A 30 11.10 -1.20 5.54
N LYS A 31 11.56 -0.91 4.32
CA LYS A 31 11.06 -1.47 3.05
C LYS A 31 11.46 -2.93 2.78
N GLN A 32 12.24 -3.52 3.67
CA GLN A 32 12.75 -4.89 3.51
C GLN A 32 12.73 -5.64 4.85
N VAL A 33 12.50 -6.94 4.74
CA VAL A 33 12.70 -7.92 5.79
C VAL A 33 14.18 -8.27 5.84
N GLU A 34 14.81 -7.98 6.97
CA GLU A 34 16.19 -8.38 7.26
C GLU A 34 16.23 -9.33 8.45
N PHE A 35 17.12 -10.32 8.33
CA PHE A 35 17.42 -11.25 9.40
C PHE A 35 18.81 -10.95 9.93
N SER A 36 18.95 -10.85 11.25
CA SER A 36 20.22 -10.53 11.91
C SER A 36 21.23 -11.68 11.91
N TYR A 37 20.84 -12.91 11.53
CA TYR A 37 21.70 -14.11 11.56
C TYR A 37 21.51 -15.05 10.34
N SER A 38 20.97 -14.58 9.22
CA SER A 38 20.69 -15.49 8.09
C SER A 38 21.87 -15.77 7.16
N SER A 39 22.99 -15.08 7.32
CA SER A 39 24.11 -15.19 6.37
C SER A 39 24.77 -16.57 6.46
N GLY A 40 24.85 -17.27 5.33
CA GLY A 40 25.49 -18.59 5.22
C GLY A 40 24.53 -19.78 5.42
N ILE A 41 23.24 -19.54 5.69
CA ILE A 41 22.22 -20.59 5.69
C ILE A 41 21.33 -20.40 4.46
N THR A 42 21.64 -21.11 3.37
CA THR A 42 20.98 -20.97 2.06
C THR A 42 19.45 -20.97 2.14
N GLY A 43 18.87 -21.83 2.99
CA GLY A 43 17.41 -21.86 3.18
C GLY A 43 16.83 -20.56 3.79
N MET A 44 17.55 -19.92 4.71
CA MET A 44 17.13 -18.64 5.31
C MET A 44 17.37 -17.46 4.36
N GLU A 45 18.42 -17.50 3.54
CA GLU A 45 18.68 -16.48 2.50
C GLU A 45 17.60 -16.53 1.41
N ASN A 46 17.29 -17.71 0.89
CA ASN A 46 16.20 -17.90 -0.08
C ASN A 46 14.85 -17.50 0.53
N GLY A 47 14.61 -17.86 1.79
CA GLY A 47 13.41 -17.44 2.52
C GLY A 47 13.31 -15.92 2.67
N LYS A 48 14.41 -15.24 2.97
CA LYS A 48 14.48 -13.76 3.02
C LYS A 48 14.14 -13.15 1.67
N GLU A 49 14.72 -13.67 0.59
CA GLU A 49 14.49 -13.17 -0.76
C GLU A 49 13.03 -13.30 -1.18
N VAL A 50 12.46 -14.51 -1.07
CA VAL A 50 11.05 -14.76 -1.42
C VAL A 50 10.10 -13.89 -0.58
N THR A 51 10.40 -13.73 0.71
CA THR A 51 9.58 -12.88 1.60
C THR A 51 9.62 -11.42 1.15
N ASN A 52 10.78 -10.90 0.73
CA ASN A 52 10.91 -9.54 0.23
C ASN A 52 10.21 -9.35 -1.12
N GLN A 53 10.31 -10.32 -2.03
CA GLN A 53 9.57 -10.31 -3.29
C GLN A 53 8.06 -10.32 -3.06
N MET A 54 7.58 -11.11 -2.09
CA MET A 54 6.17 -11.14 -1.71
C MET A 54 5.71 -9.81 -1.11
N LEU A 55 6.53 -9.22 -0.23
CA LEU A 55 6.25 -7.91 0.38
C LEU A 55 6.09 -6.83 -0.69
N GLU A 56 7.01 -6.77 -1.65
CA GLU A 56 6.94 -5.84 -2.78
C GLU A 56 5.69 -6.08 -3.65
N ALA A 57 5.39 -7.34 -3.96
CA ALA A 57 4.22 -7.68 -4.78
C ALA A 57 2.90 -7.26 -4.11
N VAL A 58 2.78 -7.47 -2.80
CA VAL A 58 1.60 -7.06 -2.02
C VAL A 58 1.52 -5.54 -1.91
N GLY A 59 2.66 -4.85 -1.73
CA GLY A 59 2.75 -3.39 -1.75
C GLY A 59 2.20 -2.80 -3.05
N LYS A 60 2.71 -3.27 -4.20
CA LYS A 60 2.24 -2.86 -5.54
C LYS A 60 0.77 -3.18 -5.77
N PHE A 61 0.29 -4.33 -5.29
CA PHE A 61 -1.12 -4.67 -5.39
C PHE A 61 -2.00 -3.69 -4.59
N SER A 62 -1.63 -3.39 -3.34
CA SER A 62 -2.37 -2.43 -2.52
C SER A 62 -2.34 -1.02 -3.12
N GLU A 63 -1.21 -0.57 -3.67
CA GLU A 63 -1.10 0.69 -4.41
C GLU A 63 -2.04 0.73 -5.62
N ALA A 64 -2.08 -0.34 -6.43
CA ALA A 64 -2.99 -0.43 -7.57
C ALA A 64 -4.46 -0.35 -7.14
N VAL A 65 -4.83 -1.02 -6.05
CA VAL A 65 -6.19 -0.95 -5.47
C VAL A 65 -6.51 0.47 -5.02
N LEU A 66 -5.59 1.15 -4.34
CA LEU A 66 -5.74 2.53 -3.90
C LEU A 66 -5.94 3.49 -5.10
N ILE A 67 -5.16 3.33 -6.17
CA ILE A 67 -5.33 4.10 -7.40
C ILE A 67 -6.74 3.92 -7.98
N GLN A 68 -7.27 2.70 -7.99
CA GLN A 68 -8.65 2.48 -8.45
C GLN A 68 -9.68 3.07 -7.48
N ALA A 69 -9.45 2.97 -6.17
CA ALA A 69 -10.34 3.55 -5.17
C ALA A 69 -10.45 5.08 -5.33
N ASN A 70 -9.33 5.75 -5.59
CA ASN A 70 -9.26 7.20 -5.80
C ASN A 70 -9.97 7.67 -7.09
N LYS A 71 -10.37 6.77 -7.99
CA LYS A 71 -11.20 7.13 -9.17
C LYS A 71 -12.66 7.35 -8.82
N PHE A 72 -13.21 6.70 -7.79
CA PHE A 72 -14.63 6.86 -7.45
C PHE A 72 -14.99 8.31 -7.07
N PRO A 73 -14.21 9.02 -6.22
CA PRO A 73 -14.46 10.43 -5.95
C PRO A 73 -14.35 11.31 -7.20
N GLN A 74 -13.35 11.07 -8.06
CA GLN A 74 -13.16 11.84 -9.30
C GLN A 74 -14.33 11.67 -10.28
N ILE A 75 -14.85 10.44 -10.39
CA ILE A 75 -16.05 10.16 -11.20
C ILE A 75 -17.26 10.87 -10.60
N ALA A 76 -17.43 10.84 -9.27
CA ALA A 76 -18.52 11.52 -8.59
C ALA A 76 -18.50 13.04 -8.84
N GLU A 77 -17.33 13.68 -8.71
CA GLU A 77 -17.15 15.11 -9.01
C GLU A 77 -17.47 15.43 -10.47
N THR A 78 -17.03 14.58 -11.40
CA THR A 78 -17.33 14.73 -12.84
C THR A 78 -18.83 14.56 -13.13
N MET A 79 -19.52 13.67 -12.41
CA MET A 79 -20.96 13.50 -12.51
C MET A 79 -21.70 14.72 -11.97
N GLU A 80 -21.34 15.20 -10.78
CA GLU A 80 -21.94 16.38 -10.16
C GLU A 80 -21.85 17.61 -11.07
N LYS A 81 -20.68 17.86 -11.67
CA LYS A 81 -20.51 18.95 -12.63
C LYS A 81 -21.46 18.83 -13.82
N ARG A 82 -21.58 17.63 -14.41
CA ARG A 82 -22.48 17.38 -15.54
C ARG A 82 -23.94 17.55 -15.16
N ASP A 83 -24.34 17.08 -13.98
CA ASP A 83 -25.71 17.21 -13.50
C ASP A 83 -26.09 18.69 -13.30
N ILE A 84 -25.18 19.52 -12.78
CA ILE A 84 -25.37 20.97 -12.66
C ILE A 84 -25.53 21.62 -14.04
N GLU A 85 -24.64 21.31 -14.98
CA GLU A 85 -24.69 21.86 -16.35
C GLU A 85 -25.99 21.48 -17.08
N GLN A 86 -26.43 20.22 -16.94
CA GLN A 86 -27.70 19.76 -17.52
C GLN A 86 -28.91 20.41 -16.87
N ALA A 87 -28.91 20.53 -15.54
CA ALA A 87 -29.98 21.22 -14.82
C ALA A 87 -30.10 22.69 -15.24
N GLN A 88 -28.98 23.37 -15.52
CA GLN A 88 -29.00 24.73 -16.07
C GLN A 88 -29.61 24.79 -17.47
N ARG A 89 -29.27 23.84 -18.35
CA ARG A 89 -29.84 23.76 -19.72
C ARG A 89 -31.35 23.52 -19.74
N TRP A 90 -31.90 22.79 -18.77
CA TRP A 90 -33.34 22.55 -18.68
C TRP A 90 -34.12 23.70 -18.03
N ARG A 91 -33.42 24.67 -17.43
CA ARG A 91 -34.01 25.89 -16.86
C ARG A 91 -34.12 27.04 -17.87
N SER A 92 -33.41 26.97 -19.00
CA SER A 92 -33.50 27.91 -20.13
C SER A 92 -34.47 27.42 -21.19
#